data_AF-A0A356GS42-F1
#
_entry.id   AF-A0A356GS42-F1
#
_cell.length_a   1.000
_cell.length_b   1.000
_cell.length_c   1.000
_cell.angle_alpha   90.00
_cell.angle_beta   90.00
_cell.angle_gamma   90.00
#
_symmetry.space_group_name_H-M   'P 1'
#
loop_
_entity.id
_entity.type
_entity.pdbx_description
1 polymer ?
#
loop_
_entity_poly.entity_id
_entity_poly.type
_entity_poly.pdbx_seq_one_letter_code
_entity_poly.pdbx_strand_id
1 'polypeptide(L)' 'LSGMGSPKSVSLLVGPEGGFSEDEVREAEAMGFVRAGLGQRILRVDTAALAALCMVTYHFEAEA' A
#
# COMPACT_ATOMS: atom_id res chain seq x y z
N LEU A 1 3.41 2.07 8.83
CA LEU A 1 2.93 3.47 8.79
C LEU A 1 3.27 4.19 10.08
N SER A 2 3.09 3.56 11.26
CA SER A 2 3.54 4.10 12.55
C SER A 2 5.00 4.55 12.51
N GLY A 3 5.24 5.81 12.85
CA GLY A 3 6.57 6.45 12.81
C GLY A 3 6.84 7.28 11.54
N MET A 4 5.96 7.24 10.55
CA MET A 4 5.97 8.23 9.47
C MET A 4 5.27 9.51 9.94
N GLY A 5 5.87 10.68 9.71
CA GLY A 5 5.18 11.96 9.88
C GLY A 5 4.05 12.12 8.86
N SER A 6 3.23 13.17 8.99
CA SER A 6 2.12 13.45 8.06
C SER A 6 2.65 13.82 6.66
N PRO A 7 2.57 12.92 5.65
CA PRO A 7 3.12 13.17 4.34
C PRO A 7 2.17 14.03 3.53
N LYS A 8 2.70 14.89 2.64
CA LYS A 8 1.88 15.68 1.71
C LYS A 8 1.20 14.82 0.63
N SER A 9 1.75 13.65 0.34
CA SER A 9 1.25 12.73 -0.68
C SER A 9 1.66 11.30 -0.36
N VAL A 10 0.80 10.34 -0.68
CA VAL A 10 1.08 8.90 -0.58
C VAL A 10 0.77 8.25 -1.93
N SER A 11 1.67 7.38 -2.40
CA SER A 11 1.45 6.54 -3.57
C SER A 11 1.18 5.11 -3.13
N LEU A 12 0.13 4.51 -3.67
CA LEU A 12 -0.22 3.11 -3.43
C LEU A 12 -0.10 2.34 -4.74
N LEU A 13 0.59 1.20 -4.68
CA LEU A 13 0.77 0.30 -5.81
C LEU A 13 0.07 -1.02 -5.48
N VAL A 14 -0.97 -1.35 -6.25
CA VAL A 14 -1.80 -2.55 -6.08
C VAL A 14 -1.71 -3.37 -7.36
N GLY A 15 -1.31 -4.62 -7.22
CA GLY A 15 -1.11 -5.52 -8.37
C GLY A 15 -2.41 -6.13 -8.87
N PRO A 16 -2.36 -6.78 -10.05
CA PRO A 16 -3.47 -7.58 -10.58
C PRO A 16 -3.70 -8.84 -9.72
N GLU A 17 -4.71 -9.67 -10.05
CA GLU A 17 -5.04 -10.89 -9.31
C GLU A 17 -3.87 -11.87 -9.18
N GLY A 18 -2.98 -11.91 -10.18
CA GLY A 18 -1.76 -12.72 -10.17
C GLY A 18 -0.61 -12.16 -9.32
N GLY A 19 -0.79 -10.96 -8.75
CA GLY A 19 0.25 -10.22 -8.05
C GLY A 19 1.30 -9.62 -9.00
N PHE A 20 2.38 -9.13 -8.41
CA PHE A 20 3.57 -8.68 -9.11
C PHE A 20 4.56 -9.82 -9.26
N SER A 21 5.31 -9.82 -10.36
CA SER A 21 6.50 -10.65 -10.51
C SER A 21 7.61 -10.20 -9.55
N GLU A 22 8.57 -11.09 -9.27
CA GLU A 22 9.68 -10.75 -8.38
C GLU A 22 10.51 -9.55 -8.90
N ASP A 23 10.66 -9.44 -10.22
CA ASP A 23 11.38 -8.34 -10.86
C ASP A 23 10.65 -7.00 -10.70
N GLU A 24 9.32 -6.97 -10.90
CA GLU A 24 8.50 -5.76 -10.68
C GLU A 24 8.56 -5.31 -9.22
N VAL A 25 8.54 -6.27 -8.27
CA VAL A 25 8.65 -5.92 -6.85
C VAL A 25 10.05 -5.35 -6.55
N ARG A 26 11.12 -5.92 -7.09
CA ARG A 26 12.49 -5.39 -6.92
C ARG A 26 12.63 -3.99 -7.51
N GLU A 27 12.02 -3.74 -8.67
CA GLU A 27 12.03 -2.43 -9.31
C GLU A 27 11.26 -1.40 -8.46
N ALA A 28 10.07 -1.77 -7.96
CA ALA A 28 9.30 -0.93 -7.05
C ALA A 28 10.08 -0.59 -5.77
N GLU A 29 10.74 -1.58 -5.16
CA GLU A 29 11.59 -1.37 -3.98
C GLU A 29 12.78 -0.45 -4.29
N ALA A 30 13.40 -0.59 -5.47
CA ALA A 30 14.48 0.31 -5.91
C ALA A 30 13.99 1.75 -6.13
N MET A 31 12.72 1.95 -6.49
CA MET A 31 12.06 3.26 -6.56
C MET A 31 11.59 3.80 -5.21
N GLY A 32 11.81 3.06 -4.11
CA GLY A 32 11.46 3.48 -2.75
C GLY A 32 10.07 3.06 -2.27
N PHE A 33 9.38 2.16 -2.99
CA PHE A 33 8.18 1.53 -2.45
C PHE A 33 8.55 0.58 -1.30
N VAL A 34 7.67 0.50 -0.31
CA VAL A 34 7.81 -0.41 0.83
C VAL A 34 6.70 -1.44 0.77
N ARG A 35 7.02 -2.72 0.93
CA ARG A 35 6.01 -3.79 0.99
C ARG A 35 5.15 -3.63 2.25
N ALA A 36 3.84 -3.69 2.07
CA ALA A 36 2.87 -3.62 3.16
C ALA A 36 1.84 -4.75 3.04
N GLY A 37 1.45 -5.32 4.17
CA GLY A 37 0.37 -6.31 4.24
C GLY A 37 -0.96 -5.68 4.63
N LEU A 38 -2.07 -6.19 4.10
CA LEU A 38 -3.44 -5.78 4.45
C LEU A 38 -4.12 -6.75 5.44
N GLY A 39 -3.31 -7.48 6.22
CA GLY A 39 -3.75 -8.51 7.14
C GLY A 39 -3.60 -9.93 6.60
N GLN A 40 -4.27 -10.89 7.25
CA GLN A 40 -4.10 -12.33 7.01
C GLN A 40 -4.91 -12.89 5.82
N ARG A 41 -5.91 -12.14 5.33
CA ARG A 41 -6.81 -12.61 4.28
C ARG A 41 -6.29 -12.17 2.92
N ILE A 42 -6.30 -13.08 1.94
CA ILE A 42 -6.10 -12.73 0.54
C ILE A 42 -7.33 -11.92 0.09
N LEU A 43 -7.10 -10.67 -0.29
CA LEU A 43 -8.11 -9.77 -0.80
C LEU A 43 -8.13 -9.83 -2.33
N ARG A 44 -9.31 -9.68 -2.93
CA ARG A 44 -9.41 -9.39 -4.37
C ARG A 44 -8.87 -8.00 -4.66
N VAL A 45 -8.42 -7.76 -5.89
CA VAL A 45 -7.76 -6.51 -6.30
C VAL A 45 -8.55 -5.27 -5.90
N ASP A 46 -9.85 -5.21 -6.22
CA ASP A 46 -10.70 -4.07 -5.88
C ASP A 46 -10.80 -3.83 -4.37
N THR A 47 -10.86 -4.92 -3.59
CA THR A 47 -10.94 -4.85 -2.13
C THR A 47 -9.60 -4.44 -1.51
N ALA A 48 -8.49 -4.93 -2.07
CA ALA A 48 -7.14 -4.55 -1.63
C ALA A 48 -6.89 -3.05 -1.84
N ALA A 49 -7.26 -2.52 -3.01
CA ALA A 49 -7.11 -1.10 -3.32
C ALA A 49 -7.91 -0.20 -2.37
N LEU A 50 -9.20 -0.51 -2.18
CA LEU A 50 -10.06 0.27 -1.27
C LEU A 50 -9.60 0.15 0.18
N ALA A 51 -9.21 -1.05 0.64
CA ALA A 51 -8.72 -1.24 2.01
C ALA A 51 -7.43 -0.45 2.25
N ALA A 52 -6.46 -0.50 1.32
CA ALA A 52 -5.21 0.25 1.42
C ALA A 52 -5.47 1.76 1.48
N LEU A 53 -6.33 2.28 0.61
CA LEU A 53 -6.71 3.69 0.61
C LEU A 53 -7.34 4.10 1.95
N CYS A 54 -8.36 3.36 2.40
CA CYS A 54 -9.02 3.64 3.69
C CYS A 54 -8.04 3.63 4.88
N MET A 55 -7.09 2.68 4.91
CA MET A 55 -6.09 2.61 5.99
C MET A 55 -5.14 3.81 5.99
N VAL A 56 -4.68 4.22 4.81
CA VAL A 56 -3.79 5.39 4.65
C VAL A 56 -4.50 6.68 5.02
N THR A 57 -5.70 6.89 4.48
CA THR A 57 -6.54 8.05 4.79
C THR A 57 -6.87 8.09 6.28
N TYR A 58 -7.31 6.98 6.87
CA TYR A 58 -7.57 6.92 8.31
C TYR A 58 -6.33 7.27 9.13
N HIS A 59 -5.15 6.73 8.79
CA HIS A 59 -3.96 6.98 9.58
C HIS A 59 -3.45 8.42 9.51
N PHE A 60 -3.44 9.04 8.32
CA PHE A 60 -2.85 10.36 8.13
C PHE A 60 -3.84 11.53 8.22
N GLU A 61 -5.13 11.30 8.00
CA GLU A 61 -6.16 12.34 8.10
C GLU A 61 -6.90 12.31 9.43
N ALA A 62 -7.02 11.15 10.12
CA ALA A 62 -7.68 11.13 11.43
C ALA A 62 -6.82 11.76 12.55
N GLU A 63 -5.55 12.05 12.26
CA GLU A 63 -4.62 12.76 13.17
C GLU A 63 -4.49 14.26 12.86
N ALA A 64 -5.23 14.78 11.87
CA ALA A 64 -5.30 16.22 11.53
C ALA A 64 -6.45 16.91 12.27
#